data_AF-A0A3M2T8F8-F1
#
_entry.id   AF-A0A3M2T8F8-F1
#
_cell.length_a   1.000
_cell.length_b   1.000
_cell.length_c   1.000
_cell.angle_alpha   90.00
_cell.angle_beta   90.00
_cell.angle_gamma   90.00
#
_symmetry.space_group_name_H-M   'P 1'
#
loop_
_entity.id
_entity.type
_entity.pdbx_description
1 polymer ?
#
loop_
_entity_poly.entity_id
_entity_poly.type
_entity_poly.pdbx_seq_one_letter_code
_entity_poly.pdbx_strand_id
1 'polypeptide(L)' 'MSEVDDEPDDWDKRIFSTGCAEEQLKMNDCYFDKKDWRSCKKEMEAFRECWKRQGNDQRTETKNA' A
#
# COMPACT_ATOMS: atom_id res chain seq x y z
N MET A 1 -8.88 9.76 24.75
CA MET A 1 -9.21 8.37 24.37
C MET A 1 -8.48 8.09 23.08
N SER A 2 -7.65 7.03 23.11
CA SER A 2 -6.82 6.40 22.05
C SER A 2 -5.77 7.25 21.33
N GLU A 3 -4.51 7.01 21.71
CA GLU A 3 -3.25 7.40 21.05
C GLU A 3 -3.08 6.61 19.74
N VAL A 4 -3.30 7.23 18.58
CA VAL A 4 -3.14 6.59 17.24
C VAL A 4 -2.39 7.51 16.28
N ASP A 5 -1.34 8.22 16.74
CA ASP A 5 -0.80 9.35 15.94
C ASP A 5 0.73 9.43 15.78
N ASP A 6 1.55 8.44 16.19
CA ASP A 6 3.01 8.60 16.03
C ASP A 6 3.80 7.35 15.57
N GLU A 7 3.15 6.20 15.38
CA GLU A 7 3.83 5.04 14.77
C GLU A 7 3.30 4.78 13.37
N PRO A 8 4.17 4.65 12.34
CA PRO A 8 3.72 4.16 11.06
C PRO A 8 3.11 2.78 11.27
N ASP A 9 1.86 2.59 10.83
CA ASP A 9 1.14 1.34 10.94
C ASP A 9 2.04 0.19 10.47
N ASP A 10 1.92 -0.99 11.08
CA ASP A 10 2.67 -2.18 10.64
C ASP A 10 2.48 -2.45 9.14
N TRP A 11 1.36 -2.02 8.58
CA TRP A 11 1.09 -2.01 7.15
C TRP A 11 2.01 -1.07 6.36
N ASP A 12 2.14 0.19 6.78
CA ASP A 12 3.00 1.17 6.12
C ASP A 12 4.48 0.77 6.24
N LYS A 13 4.90 0.30 7.43
CA LYS A 13 6.26 -0.24 7.65
C LYS A 13 6.57 -1.37 6.65
N ARG A 14 5.60 -2.27 6.39
CA ARG A 14 5.75 -3.35 5.39
C ARG A 14 5.87 -2.80 3.97
N ILE A 15 5.02 -1.84 3.59
CA ILE A 15 5.06 -1.20 2.27
C ILE A 15 6.37 -0.45 2.03
N PHE A 16 6.92 0.25 3.03
CA PHE A 16 8.23 0.87 2.91
C PHE A 16 9.33 -0.18 2.68
N SER A 17 9.22 -1.34 3.34
CA SER A 17 10.16 -2.44 3.15
C SER A 17 10.00 -3.17 1.80
N THR A 18 8.89 -3.00 1.09
CA THR A 18 8.67 -3.65 -0.21
C THR A 18 9.26 -2.87 -1.40
N GLY A 19 9.61 -1.59 -1.19
CA GLY A 19 10.12 -0.72 -2.25
C GLY A 19 9.07 -0.17 -3.21
N CYS A 20 7.77 -0.34 -2.90
CA CYS A 20 6.64 0.18 -3.68
C CYS A 20 5.83 1.24 -2.91
N ALA A 21 6.51 1.95 -2.00
CA ALA A 21 5.87 2.96 -1.15
C ALA A 21 5.39 4.18 -1.93
N GLU A 22 6.07 4.56 -3.01
CA GLU A 22 5.64 5.67 -3.86
C GLU A 22 4.30 5.38 -4.54
N GLU A 23 4.10 4.16 -5.05
CA GLU A 23 2.86 3.74 -5.67
C GLU A 23 1.73 3.60 -4.64
N GLN A 24 2.03 3.12 -3.42
CA GLN A 24 1.08 3.11 -2.32
C GLN A 24 0.65 4.53 -1.95
N LEU A 25 1.59 5.47 -1.84
CA LEU A 25 1.30 6.88 -1.55
C LEU A 25 0.41 7.49 -2.63
N LYS A 26 0.70 7.27 -3.92
CA LYS A 26 -0.16 7.73 -5.02
C LYS A 26 -1.58 7.15 -4.96
N MET A 27 -1.71 5.88 -4.57
CA MET A 27 -3.02 5.26 -4.38
C MET A 27 -3.77 5.88 -3.20
N ASN A 28 -3.09 6.14 -2.08
CA ASN A 28 -3.65 6.82 -0.92
C ASN A 28 -4.05 8.25 -1.26
N ASP A 29 -3.23 9.00 -2.01
CA ASP A 29 -3.55 10.36 -2.47
C ASP A 29 -4.80 10.35 -3.35
N CYS A 30 -4.89 9.43 -4.31
CA CYS A 30 -6.07 9.31 -5.15
C CYS A 30 -7.33 8.97 -4.33
N TYR A 31 -7.20 8.08 -3.34
CA TYR A 31 -8.28 7.79 -2.42
C TYR A 31 -8.62 9.00 -1.55
N PHE A 32 -7.65 9.78 -1.10
CA PHE A 32 -7.91 10.96 -0.28
C PHE A 32 -8.67 12.03 -1.06
N ASP A 33 -8.32 12.22 -2.33
CA ASP A 33 -8.98 13.15 -3.25
C ASP A 33 -10.39 12.67 -3.63
N LYS A 34 -10.51 11.44 -4.15
CA LYS A 34 -11.78 10.92 -4.68
C LYS A 34 -12.68 10.26 -3.64
N LYS A 35 -12.09 9.80 -2.53
CA LYS A 35 -12.70 8.92 -1.51
C LYS A 35 -13.30 7.64 -2.08
N ASP A 36 -12.82 7.21 -3.24
CA ASP A 36 -13.27 6.02 -3.95
C ASP A 36 -12.10 5.29 -4.60
N TRP A 37 -11.78 4.11 -4.07
CA TRP A 37 -10.70 3.26 -4.56
C TRP A 37 -10.97 2.72 -5.98
N ARG A 38 -12.24 2.62 -6.40
CA ARG A 38 -12.59 2.14 -7.76
C ARG A 38 -12.14 3.14 -8.82
N SER A 39 -12.18 4.42 -8.46
CA SER A 39 -11.74 5.53 -9.31
C SER A 39 -10.21 5.69 -9.35
N CYS A 40 -9.47 4.90 -8.55
CA CYS A 40 -8.01 4.87 -8.44
C CYS A 40 -7.40 3.61 -9.07
N LYS A 41 -8.08 3.04 -10.07
CA LYS A 41 -7.68 1.79 -10.71
C LYS A 41 -6.28 1.88 -11.35
N LYS A 42 -5.91 3.05 -11.87
CA LYS A 42 -4.61 3.28 -12.51
C LYS A 42 -3.48 3.22 -11.50
N GLU A 43 -3.66 3.84 -10.34
CA GLU A 43 -2.72 3.84 -9.22
C GLU A 43 -2.59 2.43 -8.65
N MET A 44 -3.71 1.71 -8.55
CA MET A 44 -3.76 0.32 -8.11
C MET A 44 -3.03 -0.64 -9.08
N GLU A 45 -3.15 -0.43 -10.39
CA GLU A 45 -2.39 -1.16 -11.40
C GLU A 45 -0.89 -0.87 -11.32
N ALA A 46 -0.50 0.41 -11.15
CA ALA A 46 0.89 0.80 -10.97
C ALA A 46 1.52 0.16 -9.73
N PHE A 47 0.80 0.18 -8.60
CA PHE A 47 1.22 -0.51 -7.38
C PHE A 47 1.41 -2.01 -7.63
N ARG A 48 0.47 -2.66 -8.31
CA ARG A 48 0.54 -4.09 -8.63
C ARG A 48 1.71 -4.44 -9.58
N GLU A 49 2.02 -3.56 -10.52
CA GLU A 49 3.21 -3.73 -11.36
C GLU A 49 4.50 -3.62 -10.56
N CYS A 50 4.64 -2.58 -9.72
CA CYS A 50 5.79 -2.46 -8.83
C CYS A 50 5.90 -3.69 -7.93
N TRP A 51 4.78 -4.12 -7.35
CA TRP A 51 4.70 -5.26 -6.46
C TRP A 51 5.24 -6.54 -7.10
N LYS A 52 4.83 -6.79 -8.35
CA LYS A 52 5.29 -7.94 -9.13
C LYS A 52 6.77 -7.83 -9.49
N ARG A 53 7.25 -6.64 -9.85
CA ARG A 53 8.67 -6.39 -10.18
C ARG A 53 9.58 -6.62 -8.99
N GLN A 54 9.16 -6.22 -7.80
CA GLN A 54 9.90 -6.39 -6.55
C GLN A 54 9.75 -7.81 -5.97
N GLY A 55 8.95 -8.69 -6.58
CA GLY A 55 8.74 -10.05 -6.11
C GLY A 55 8.00 -10.12 -4.77
N ASN A 56 7.19 -9.11 -4.45
CA ASN A 56 6.51 -9.02 -3.16
C ASN A 56 5.34 -10.00 -3.02
N ASP A 57 4.93 -10.68 -4.09
CA ASP A 57 3.94 -11.75 -4.08
C ASP A 57 4.24 -12.77 -2.96
N GLN A 58 5.51 -13.18 -2.83
CA GLN A 58 5.94 -14.14 -1.79
C GLN A 58 6.09 -13.52 -0.40
N ARG A 59 6.21 -12.18 -0.30
CA ARG A 59 6.41 -11.46 0.98
C ARG A 59 5.10 -11.19 1.70
N THR A 60 3.99 -11.16 0.95
CA THR A 60 2.63 -11.00 1.48
C THR A 60 1.77 -12.24 1.33
N GLU A 61 2.38 -13.39 1.04
CA GLU A 61 1.76 -14.67 1.38
C GLU A 61 1.61 -14.71 2.91
N THR A 62 0.52 -14.13 3.41
CA THR A 62 -0.01 -14.41 4.73
C THR A 62 -0.35 -15.90 4.72
N LYS A 63 0.60 -16.75 5.13
CA LYS A 63 0.26 -18.09 5.60
C LYS A 63 -0.77 -17.88 6.70
N ASN A 64 -2.01 -18.30 6.41
CA ASN A 64 -3.12 -18.32 7.35
C ASN A 64 -2.60 -18.77 8.73
N ALA A 65 -2.72 -17.90 9.72
CA ALA A 65 -2.58 -18.27 11.13
C ALA A 65 -3.96 -18.66 11.66
#